data_AF-A0A7J6VAN8-F1
#
_entry.id   AF-A0A7J6VAN8-F1
#
_cell.length_a   1.000
_cell.length_b   1.000
_cell.length_c   1.000
_cell.angle_alpha   90.00
_cell.angle_beta   90.00
_cell.angle_gamma   90.00
#
_symmetry.space_group_name_H-M   'P 1'
#
loop_
_entity.id
_entity.type
_entity.pdbx_description
1 polymer ?
#
loop_
_entity_poly.entity_id
_entity_poly.type
_entity_poly.pdbx_seq_one_letter_code
_entity_poly.pdbx_strand_id
1 'polypeptide(L)' 'MSTGGSGGEKGLGATKTPADFLKSIRGRPVVVKLNSGVDYRGILACLDGYMNIAMEQTEEY' A
#
# COMPACT_ATOMS: atom_id res chain seq x y z
N MET A 1 -22.91 -31.23 12.44
CA MET A 1 -22.67 -31.64 11.05
C MET A 1 -22.93 -30.41 10.20
N SER A 2 -21.87 -29.63 9.97
CA SER A 2 -21.30 -29.40 8.63
C SER A 2 -21.85 -28.08 8.12
N THR A 3 -21.14 -27.12 7.53
CA THR A 3 -19.76 -26.83 7.09
C THR A 3 -19.96 -25.43 6.46
N GLY A 4 -19.03 -24.50 6.36
CA GLY A 4 -17.60 -24.50 6.55
C GLY A 4 -17.11 -23.07 6.36
N GLY A 5 -15.88 -22.83 6.80
CA GLY A 5 -15.21 -21.57 6.58
C GLY A 5 -15.00 -21.29 5.10
N SER A 6 -15.22 -20.04 4.71
CA SER A 6 -14.55 -19.43 3.57
C SER A 6 -13.38 -18.66 4.20
N GLY A 7 -12.16 -19.17 4.20
CA GLY A 7 -11.41 -19.50 2.99
C GLY A 7 -10.36 -18.41 2.87
N GLY A 8 -9.23 -18.64 3.55
CA GLY A 8 -8.10 -17.71 3.52
C GLY A 8 -7.53 -17.64 2.11
N GLU A 9 -7.36 -16.43 1.59
CA GLU A 9 -6.63 -16.20 0.36
C GLU A 9 -5.12 -16.16 0.67
N LYS A 10 -4.51 -17.35 0.78
CA LYS A 10 -3.08 -17.51 0.53
C LYS A 10 -2.87 -17.63 -0.98
N GLY A 11 -2.55 -16.51 -1.62
CA GLY A 11 -2.04 -16.46 -2.99
C GLY A 11 -0.62 -15.89 -3.00
N LEU A 12 0.39 -16.76 -3.00
CA LEU A 12 1.74 -16.43 -3.46
C LEU A 12 1.69 -16.35 -5.00
N GLY A 13 1.96 -15.17 -5.59
CA GLY A 13 2.33 -15.06 -7.01
C GLY A 13 1.48 -14.20 -7.95
N ALA A 14 0.98 -13.03 -7.53
CA ALA A 14 0.37 -12.08 -8.48
C ALA A 14 0.56 -10.59 -8.14
N THR A 15 1.78 -10.07 -8.22
CA THR A 15 1.95 -8.65 -8.57
C THR A 15 1.85 -8.54 -10.10
N LYS A 16 0.64 -8.71 -10.65
CA LYS A 16 0.44 -8.65 -12.11
C LYS A 16 -0.05 -7.27 -12.58
N THR A 17 -0.54 -6.42 -11.68
CA THR A 17 -0.97 -5.07 -12.03
C THR A 17 -0.47 -4.03 -11.02
N PRO A 18 -0.26 -2.77 -11.45
CA PRO A 18 0.04 -1.67 -10.54
C PRO A 18 -1.01 -1.52 -9.43
N ALA A 19 -2.29 -1.74 -9.75
CA ALA A 19 -3.38 -1.66 -8.78
C ALA A 19 -3.25 -2.68 -7.63
N ASP A 20 -2.78 -3.89 -7.91
CA ASP A 20 -2.59 -4.92 -6.87
C ASP A 20 -1.42 -4.57 -5.94
N PHE A 21 -0.35 -4.01 -6.51
CA PHE A 21 0.75 -3.48 -5.72
C PHE A 21 0.27 -2.38 -4.77
N LEU A 22 -0.50 -1.42 -5.28
CA LEU A 22 -1.04 -0.30 -4.49
C LEU A 22 -1.91 -0.76 -3.32
N LYS A 23 -2.76 -1.78 -3.54
CA LYS A 23 -3.56 -2.41 -2.47
C LYS A 23 -2.68 -3.07 -1.41
N SER A 24 -1.58 -3.70 -1.81
CA SER A 24 -0.70 -4.47 -0.91
C SER A 24 0.13 -3.59 0.03
N ILE A 25 0.39 -2.34 -0.35
CA ILE A 25 1.23 -1.41 0.41
C ILE A 25 0.45 -0.47 1.34
N ARG A 26 -0.89 -0.45 1.26
CA ARG A 26 -1.73 0.35 2.16
C ARG A 26 -1.52 -0.05 3.62
N GLY A 27 -1.38 0.93 4.51
CA GLY A 27 -1.11 0.76 5.94
C GLY A 27 0.32 0.34 6.27
N ARG A 28 1.23 0.29 5.29
CA ARG A 28 2.64 -0.05 5.52
C ARG A 28 3.50 1.22 5.57
N PRO A 29 4.64 1.17 6.29
CA PRO A 29 5.66 2.21 6.19
C PRO A 29 6.17 2.33 4.76
N VAL A 30 6.23 3.56 4.25
CA VAL A 30 6.72 3.88 2.91
C VAL A 30 7.68 5.07 2.97
N VAL A 31 8.58 5.11 1.99
CA VAL A 31 9.43 6.26 1.72
C VAL A 31 9.01 6.82 0.37
N VAL A 32 8.63 8.10 0.35
CA VAL A 32 8.22 8.81 -0.86
C VAL A 32 9.26 9.87 -1.17
N LYS A 33 9.88 9.73 -2.34
CA LYS A 33 10.88 10.67 -2.83
C LYS A 33 10.24 11.61 -3.83
N LEU A 34 10.23 12.90 -3.52
CA LEU A 34 9.75 13.91 -4.45
C LEU A 34 10.86 14.30 -5.43
N ASN A 35 10.47 14.74 -6.62
CA ASN A 35 11.40 15.26 -7.62
C ASN A 35 12.13 16.54 -7.16
N SER A 36 11.63 17.21 -6.11
CA SER A 36 12.31 18.31 -5.45
C SER A 36 13.56 17.87 -4.65
N GLY A 37 13.76 16.56 -4.45
CA GLY A 37 14.83 16.00 -3.62
C GLY A 37 14.46 15.80 -2.16
N VAL A 38 13.23 16.14 -1.76
CA VAL A 38 12.71 15.94 -0.40
C VAL A 38 12.22 14.49 -0.24
N ASP A 39 12.61 13.87 0.87
CA ASP A 39 12.22 12.51 1.22
C ASP A 39 11.18 12.54 2.35
N TYR A 40 9.99 12.00 2.10
CA TYR A 40 8.95 11.83 3.12
C TYR A 40 8.91 10.38 3.60
N ARG A 41 8.86 10.19 4.92
CA ARG A 41 8.72 8.87 5.54
C ARG A 41 7.46 8.84 6.40
N GLY A 42 6.66 7.79 6.27
CA GLY A 42 5.43 7.67 7.04
C GLY A 42 4.65 6.42 6.67
N ILE A 43 3.42 6.32 7.17
CA ILE A 43 2.52 5.19 6.88
C ILE A 43 1.61 5.58 5.71
N LEU A 44 1.51 4.72 4.69
CA LEU A 44 0.60 4.97 3.58
C LEU A 44 -0.85 4.82 4.04
N ALA A 45 -1.60 5.91 4.12
CA ALA A 45 -3.01 5.88 4.51
C ALA A 45 -3.89 5.51 3.31
N CYS A 46 -3.77 6.26 2.22
CA CYS A 46 -4.58 6.09 1.01
C CYS A 46 -3.79 6.43 -0.25
N LEU A 47 -4.18 5.82 -1.36
CA LEU A 47 -3.67 6.13 -2.69
C LEU A 47 -4.78 5.90 -3.73
N ASP A 48 -4.91 6.82 -4.70
CA ASP A 48 -6.00 6.79 -5.69
C ASP A 48 -5.53 6.40 -7.11
N GLY A 49 -6.47 6.31 -8.06
CA GLY A 49 -6.19 5.96 -9.46
C GLY A 49 -5.37 7.01 -10.23
N TYR A 50 -5.17 8.20 -9.67
CA TYR A 50 -4.31 9.27 -10.19
C TYR A 50 -2.94 9.30 -9.51
N MET A 51 -2.66 8.33 -8.62
CA MET A 51 -1.45 8.25 -7.80
C MET A 51 -1.29 9.41 -6.80
N ASN A 52 -2.37 10.08 -6.42
CA ASN A 52 -2.34 10.98 -5.26
C ASN A 52 -2.17 10.15 -3.99
N ILE A 53 -1.37 10.64 -3.04
CA ILE A 53 -1.02 9.91 -1.83
C ILE A 53 -1.49 10.66 -0.59
N ALA A 54 -1.95 9.92 0.41
CA ALA A 54 -2.15 10.42 1.76
C ALA A 54 -1.29 9.58 2.71
N MET A 55 -0.53 10.26 3.57
CA MET A 55 0.36 9.61 4.54
C MET A 55 0.04 10.06 5.97
N GLU A 56 0.13 9.13 6.90
CA GLU A 56 0.03 9.36 8.34
C GLU A 56 1.41 9.28 8.99
N GLN A 57 1.56 9.93 10.15
CA GLN A 57 2.82 9.94 10.92
C GLN A 57 4.03 10.34 10.06
N THR A 58 3.82 11.32 9.17
CA THR A 58 4.81 11.69 8.16
C THR A 58 5.87 12.61 8.73
N GLU A 59 7.12 12.32 8.44
CA GLU A 59 8.30 13.15 8.71
C GLU A 59 8.98 13.54 7.40
N GLU A 60 9.44 14.80 7.31
CA GLU A 60 10.13 15.39 6.17
C GLU A 60 11.65 15.36 6.39
N TYR A 61 12.41 14.96 5.36
CA TYR A 61 13.88 14.83 5.38
C TYR A 61 14.54 15.47 4.16
#